data_AF-A0A7S0FAF7-F1
#
_entry.id   AF-A0A7S0FAF7-F1
#
_cell.length_a   1.000
_cell.length_b   1.000
_cell.length_c   1.000
_cell.angle_alpha   90.00
_cell.angle_beta   90.00
_cell.angle_gamma   90.00
#
_symmetry.space_group_name_H-M   'P 1'
#
loop_
_entity.id
_entity.type
_entity.pdbx_description
1 polymer ?
#
loop_
_entity_poly.entity_id
_entity_poly.type
_entity_poly.pdbx_seq_one_letter_code
_entity_poly.pdbx_strand_id
1 'polypeptide(L)'
;MPSLALQTGSTVALCMGELTDRSEALGMMPAEVAGLAALLVGSVHVLVGLLDMASIAELFSQPLLRGRTIAAAILVLSSQARALTGLTVPGNSSSVPVVQMVRMFMAVPTCKGSTCGISAGLIVMLLLLRRLGAQAAKPRPSPCAELSSVSRADDTDGGLATVYGKQSDSGLSEFGHIWRMGGSTRSRCAWCMSCSCRAMSVVARSAAAAANLLVLVAGSAAYRAIGDTSVSLISTLETPSFAPRLQAVTFEKIAALAPSAVLMAFLSLGSHLIVVERVRRPCDHVGARRELLAIGAGSLGAAVCGGMPVMPNLATTQSLKDCAGALGAIGNAAGHLAAFMLAAQFPALQQVPSCAIG
;
A
#
# COMPACT_ATOMS: atom_id res chain seq x y z
N MET A 1 -6.72 19.95 -2.46
CA MET A 1 -6.05 19.48 -1.23
C MET A 1 -5.65 18.04 -1.46
N PRO A 2 -4.41 17.64 -1.11
CA PRO A 2 -4.00 16.25 -1.23
C PRO A 2 -4.85 15.42 -0.26
N SER A 3 -5.60 14.44 -0.77
CA SER A 3 -6.33 13.51 0.07
C SER A 3 -5.37 12.42 0.55
N LEU A 4 -4.98 12.45 1.81
CA LEU A 4 -4.21 11.38 2.42
C LEU A 4 -5.10 10.13 2.57
N ALA A 5 -4.61 8.98 2.14
CA ALA A 5 -5.29 7.72 2.35
C ALA A 5 -4.91 7.17 3.73
N LEU A 6 -5.88 7.10 4.64
CA LEU A 6 -5.71 6.55 5.98
C LEU A 6 -5.98 5.04 6.00
N GLN A 7 -5.05 4.26 6.54
CA GLN A 7 -5.12 2.80 6.66
C GLN A 7 -4.33 2.33 7.89
N THR A 8 -4.44 1.05 8.24
CA THR A 8 -3.53 0.42 9.20
C THR A 8 -2.13 0.32 8.59
N GLY A 9 -1.15 1.01 9.18
CA GLY A 9 0.24 0.89 8.74
C GLY A 9 1.00 -0.19 9.51
N SER A 10 2.03 -0.73 8.88
CA SER A 10 2.77 -1.89 9.37
C SER A 10 3.37 -1.71 10.77
N THR A 11 3.85 -0.52 11.12
CA THR A 11 4.43 -0.25 12.44
C THR A 11 3.41 -0.28 13.56
N VAL A 12 2.23 0.33 13.37
CA VAL A 12 1.14 0.25 14.36
C VAL A 12 0.58 -1.17 14.42
N ALA A 13 0.49 -1.88 13.28
CA ALA A 13 0.08 -3.28 13.29
C ALA A 13 1.03 -4.16 14.12
N LEU A 14 2.34 -3.91 14.07
CA LEU A 14 3.33 -4.63 14.88
C LEU A 14 3.21 -4.28 16.36
N CYS A 15 3.06 -3.00 16.71
CA CYS A 15 2.78 -2.60 18.09
C CYS A 15 1.46 -3.19 18.60
N MET A 16 0.45 -3.30 17.74
CA MET A 16 -0.82 -3.93 18.08
C MET A 16 -0.69 -5.44 18.29
N GLY A 17 0.15 -6.13 17.51
CA GLY A 17 0.46 -7.54 17.73
C GLY A 17 1.01 -7.78 19.13
N GLU A 18 2.00 -6.99 19.56
CA GLU A 18 2.56 -7.05 20.93
C GLU A 18 1.51 -6.75 22.02
N LEU A 19 0.62 -5.79 21.79
CA LEU A 19 -0.47 -5.52 22.74
C LEU A 19 -1.51 -6.64 22.78
N THR A 20 -1.74 -7.30 21.66
CA THR A 20 -2.68 -8.41 21.55
C THR A 20 -2.12 -9.66 22.25
N ASP A 21 -0.82 -9.91 22.17
CA ASP A 21 -0.15 -10.96 22.93
C ASP A 21 -0.26 -10.72 24.46
N ARG A 22 -0.47 -9.46 24.87
CA ARG A 22 -0.74 -9.07 26.27
C ARG A 22 -2.23 -9.05 26.64
N SER A 23 -3.13 -9.32 25.69
CA SER A 23 -4.58 -9.22 25.90
C SER A 23 -5.10 -10.21 26.95
N GLU A 24 -4.54 -11.44 26.98
CA GLU A 24 -4.89 -12.47 27.96
C GLU A 24 -4.58 -12.02 29.40
N ALA A 25 -3.40 -11.42 29.61
CA ALA A 25 -3.00 -10.89 30.91
C ALA A 25 -3.89 -9.74 31.39
N LEU A 26 -4.53 -9.03 30.46
CA LEU A 26 -5.44 -7.91 30.73
C LEU A 26 -6.91 -8.34 30.80
N GLY A 27 -7.21 -9.63 30.60
CA GLY A 27 -8.56 -10.17 30.53
C GLY A 27 -9.41 -9.50 29.44
N MET A 28 -8.80 -9.13 28.31
CA MET A 28 -9.45 -8.44 27.19
C MET A 28 -9.47 -9.31 25.95
N MET A 29 -10.53 -9.18 25.15
CA MET A 29 -10.55 -9.74 23.80
C MET A 29 -9.61 -8.94 22.88
N PRO A 30 -8.95 -9.55 21.88
CA PRO A 30 -8.10 -8.85 20.92
C PRO A 30 -8.74 -7.62 20.27
N ALA A 31 -10.01 -7.71 19.91
CA ALA A 31 -10.78 -6.61 19.33
C ALA A 31 -11.03 -5.46 20.32
N GLU A 32 -11.14 -5.74 21.62
CA GLU A 32 -11.26 -4.71 22.66
C GLU A 32 -9.93 -3.99 22.86
N VAL A 33 -8.81 -4.72 22.84
CA VAL A 33 -7.46 -4.11 22.88
C VAL A 33 -7.25 -3.20 21.68
N ALA A 34 -7.62 -3.65 20.47
CA ALA A 34 -7.55 -2.85 19.25
C ALA A 34 -8.39 -1.59 19.33
N GLY A 35 -9.66 -1.73 19.73
CA GLY A 35 -10.56 -0.60 19.86
C GLY A 35 -10.10 0.41 20.92
N LEU A 36 -9.64 -0.06 22.09
CA LEU A 36 -9.15 0.82 23.15
C LEU A 36 -7.85 1.53 22.75
N ALA A 37 -6.94 0.82 22.06
CA ALA A 37 -5.75 1.44 21.48
C ALA A 37 -6.11 2.49 20.44
N ALA A 38 -7.07 2.21 19.55
CA ALA A 38 -7.55 3.17 18.55
C ALA A 38 -8.17 4.42 19.20
N LEU A 39 -8.93 4.23 20.28
CA LEU A 39 -9.51 5.30 21.07
C LEU A 39 -8.43 6.18 21.70
N LEU A 40 -7.43 5.58 22.34
CA LEU A 40 -6.33 6.31 22.99
C LEU A 40 -5.45 7.03 21.98
N VAL A 41 -5.04 6.36 20.90
CA VAL A 41 -4.24 6.96 19.82
C VAL A 41 -4.99 8.12 19.18
N GLY A 42 -6.27 7.92 18.86
CA GLY A 42 -7.12 8.95 18.28
C GLY A 42 -7.30 10.16 19.20
N SER A 43 -7.50 9.90 20.50
CA SER A 43 -7.61 10.95 21.51
C SER A 43 -6.31 11.76 21.63
N VAL A 44 -5.14 11.10 21.61
CA VAL A 44 -3.83 11.76 21.63
C VAL A 44 -3.66 12.66 20.40
N HIS A 45 -4.00 12.18 19.19
CA HIS A 45 -3.90 12.99 17.97
C HIS A 45 -4.86 14.19 17.98
N VAL A 46 -6.10 13.99 18.44
CA VAL A 46 -7.06 15.09 18.60
C VAL A 46 -6.53 16.11 19.59
N LEU A 47 -6.02 15.67 20.74
CA LEU A 47 -5.46 16.57 21.76
C LEU A 47 -4.26 17.37 21.22
N VAL A 48 -3.30 16.71 20.56
CA VAL A 48 -2.15 17.37 19.94
C VAL A 48 -2.58 18.36 18.85
N GLY A 49 -3.59 18.01 18.05
CA GLY A 49 -4.16 18.90 17.04
C GLY A 49 -4.91 20.10 17.65
N LEU A 50 -5.63 19.90 18.75
CA LEU A 50 -6.34 20.98 19.45
C LEU A 50 -5.38 21.97 20.11
N LEU A 51 -4.27 21.48 20.66
CA LEU A 51 -3.24 22.30 21.29
C LEU A 51 -2.30 23.00 20.28
N ASP A 52 -2.54 22.83 18.98
CA ASP A 52 -1.69 23.33 17.89
C ASP A 52 -0.20 22.93 18.01
N MET A 53 0.04 21.84 18.74
CA MET A 53 1.35 21.20 18.91
C MET A 53 1.80 20.48 17.63
N ALA A 54 1.01 20.58 16.56
CA ALA A 54 1.36 20.12 15.23
C ALA A 54 2.64 20.83 14.71
N SER A 55 2.88 22.06 15.14
CA SER A 55 4.11 22.82 14.87
C SER A 55 5.37 22.16 15.44
N ILE A 56 5.27 21.45 16.58
CA ILE A 56 6.37 20.67 17.17
C ILE A 56 6.79 19.54 16.23
N ALA A 57 5.91 19.07 15.34
CA ALA A 57 6.24 18.07 14.35
C ALA A 57 7.30 18.56 13.33
N GLU A 58 7.46 19.87 13.16
CA GLU A 58 8.51 20.46 12.31
C GLU A 58 9.89 20.39 12.96
N LEU A 59 9.98 20.14 14.28
CA LEU A 59 11.24 19.95 15.00
C LEU A 59 11.88 18.56 14.75
N PHE A 60 11.16 17.63 14.12
CA PHE A 60 11.74 16.33 13.77
C PHE A 60 12.70 16.47 12.60
N SER A 61 13.98 16.34 12.89
CA SER A 61 15.03 16.37 11.88
C SER A 61 14.86 15.23 10.86
N GLN A 62 15.17 15.49 9.59
CA GLN A 62 15.18 14.48 8.52
C GLN A 62 15.99 13.21 8.88
N PRO A 63 17.12 13.29 9.61
CA PRO A 63 17.82 12.11 10.13
C PRO A 63 16.97 11.20 11.03
N LEU A 64 16.16 11.76 11.94
CA LEU A 64 15.30 10.98 12.84
C LEU A 64 14.22 10.21 12.07
N LEU A 65 13.58 10.86 11.09
CA LEU A 65 12.58 10.22 10.24
C LEU A 65 13.18 9.06 9.43
N ARG A 66 14.37 9.27 8.85
CA ARG A 66 15.10 8.23 8.11
C ARG A 66 15.50 7.06 9.01
N GLY A 67 16.07 7.33 10.19
CA GLY A 67 16.43 6.31 11.17
C GLY A 67 15.23 5.45 11.58
N ARG A 68 14.09 6.10 11.86
CA ARG A 68 12.82 5.41 12.17
C ARG A 68 12.39 4.48 11.04
N THR A 69 12.42 4.94 9.79
CA THR A 69 11.99 4.10 8.66
C THR A 69 12.87 2.87 8.45
N ILE A 70 14.18 2.98 8.67
CA ILE A 70 15.10 1.83 8.57
C ILE A 70 14.83 0.84 9.70
N ALA A 71 14.71 1.31 10.94
CA ALA A 71 14.40 0.45 12.08
C ALA A 71 13.04 -0.25 11.92
N ALA A 72 12.02 0.49 11.47
CA ALA A 72 10.71 -0.05 11.15
C ALA A 72 10.78 -1.11 10.03
N ALA A 73 11.55 -0.85 8.97
CA ALA A 73 11.73 -1.82 7.88
C ALA A 73 12.38 -3.11 8.38
N ILE A 74 13.42 -3.04 9.22
CA ILE A 74 14.06 -4.20 9.83
C ILE A 74 13.06 -4.96 10.71
N LEU A 75 12.27 -4.26 11.52
CA LEU A 75 11.28 -4.88 12.41
C LEU A 75 10.15 -5.58 11.61
N VAL A 76 9.66 -4.95 10.55
CA VAL A 76 8.68 -5.54 9.62
C VAL A 76 9.26 -6.80 8.97
N LEU A 77 10.47 -6.72 8.41
CA LEU A 77 11.13 -7.87 7.76
C LEU A 77 11.33 -9.02 8.74
N SER A 78 11.76 -8.73 9.97
CA SER A 78 11.91 -9.73 11.01
C SER A 78 10.57 -10.36 11.40
N SER A 79 9.49 -9.58 11.50
CA SER A 79 8.17 -10.12 11.81
C SER A 79 7.62 -11.03 10.71
N GLN A 80 7.81 -10.67 9.43
CA GLN A 80 7.34 -11.47 8.30
C GLN A 80 8.21 -12.70 8.03
N ALA A 81 9.45 -12.74 8.53
CA ALA A 81 10.35 -13.88 8.36
C ALA A 81 9.73 -15.21 8.82
N ARG A 82 8.93 -15.20 9.90
CA ARG A 82 8.21 -16.40 10.40
C ARG A 82 7.22 -16.93 9.36
N ALA A 83 6.42 -16.04 8.76
CA ALA A 83 5.43 -16.41 7.74
C ALA A 83 6.11 -16.94 6.47
N LEU A 84 7.23 -16.34 6.07
CA LEU A 84 7.97 -16.69 4.85
C LEU A 84 8.69 -18.05 4.91
N THR A 85 9.17 -18.43 6.10
CA THR A 85 10.03 -19.61 6.30
C THR A 85 9.34 -20.77 7.01
N GLY A 86 8.16 -20.53 7.59
CA GLY A 86 7.42 -21.53 8.35
C GLY A 86 8.06 -21.89 9.69
N LEU A 87 8.91 -21.02 10.23
CA LEU A 87 9.62 -21.22 11.49
C LEU A 87 8.66 -21.41 12.67
N THR A 88 8.84 -22.50 13.40
CA THR A 88 8.19 -22.71 14.70
C THR A 88 9.12 -22.18 15.79
N VAL A 89 8.93 -20.93 16.21
CA VAL A 89 9.70 -20.34 17.30
C VAL A 89 9.06 -20.72 18.64
N PRO A 90 9.72 -21.55 19.48
CA PRO A 90 9.18 -21.93 20.78
C PRO A 90 9.27 -20.75 21.77
N GLY A 91 8.17 -20.52 22.48
CA GLY A 91 8.05 -19.54 23.55
C GLY A 91 7.22 -18.30 23.18
N ASN A 92 6.55 -17.77 24.19
CA ASN A 92 5.79 -16.53 24.17
C ASN A 92 6.68 -15.42 23.60
N SER A 93 6.14 -14.60 22.69
CA SER A 93 6.81 -13.41 22.14
C SER A 93 7.46 -12.64 23.28
N SER A 94 8.77 -12.71 23.39
CA SER A 94 9.49 -11.87 24.33
C SER A 94 9.28 -10.43 23.88
N SER A 95 8.81 -9.55 24.77
CA SER A 95 8.50 -8.13 24.47
C SER A 95 9.69 -7.29 23.97
N VAL A 96 10.85 -7.91 23.82
CA VAL A 96 12.08 -7.29 23.32
C VAL A 96 12.35 -7.83 21.91
N PRO A 97 12.20 -7.01 20.85
CA PRO A 97 12.41 -7.42 19.46
C PRO A 97 13.78 -8.03 19.17
N VAL A 98 14.82 -7.59 19.89
CA VAL A 98 16.19 -8.11 19.73
C VAL A 98 16.28 -9.58 20.16
N VAL A 99 15.60 -9.96 21.25
CA VAL A 99 15.59 -11.35 21.73
C VAL A 99 14.86 -12.24 20.74
N GLN A 100 13.79 -11.74 20.14
CA GLN A 100 13.06 -12.45 19.08
C GLN A 100 13.95 -12.72 17.86
N MET A 101 14.76 -11.76 17.43
CA MET A 101 15.72 -11.97 16.32
C MET A 101 16.72 -13.07 16.63
N VAL A 102 17.28 -13.10 17.84
CA VAL A 102 18.23 -14.15 18.26
C VAL A 102 17.54 -15.52 18.29
N ARG A 103 16.32 -15.61 18.81
CA ARG A 103 15.54 -16.86 18.81
C ARG A 103 15.21 -17.34 17.40
N MET A 104 14.89 -16.44 16.48
CA MET A 104 14.70 -16.79 15.06
C MET A 104 15.97 -17.40 14.47
N PHE A 105 17.14 -16.85 14.79
CA PHE A 105 18.42 -17.38 14.29
C PHE A 105 18.69 -18.80 14.80
N MET A 106 18.36 -19.09 16.07
CA MET A 106 18.46 -20.43 16.63
C MET A 106 17.41 -21.40 16.05
N ALA A 107 16.26 -20.89 15.62
CA ALA A 107 15.17 -21.69 15.07
C ALA A 107 15.36 -22.03 13.57
N VAL A 108 16.36 -21.47 12.87
CA VAL A 108 16.64 -21.71 11.43
C VAL A 108 16.58 -23.19 11.00
N PRO A 109 17.07 -24.18 11.79
CA PRO A 109 16.98 -25.58 11.41
C PRO A 109 15.55 -26.12 11.30
N THR A 110 14.55 -25.44 11.89
CA THR A 110 13.13 -25.81 11.85
C THR A 110 12.39 -25.25 10.63
N CYS A 111 13.09 -24.58 9.71
CA CYS A 111 12.51 -24.04 8.48
C CYS A 111 11.87 -25.14 7.63
N LYS A 112 10.66 -24.86 7.14
CA LYS A 112 9.91 -25.79 6.27
C LYS A 112 10.22 -25.50 4.81
N GLY A 113 10.88 -26.44 4.14
CA GLY A 113 11.31 -26.28 2.74
C GLY A 113 10.19 -25.92 1.77
N SER A 114 8.99 -26.52 1.95
CA SER A 114 7.81 -26.23 1.13
C SER A 114 7.33 -24.79 1.28
N THR A 115 7.32 -24.25 2.50
CA THR A 115 6.93 -22.86 2.77
C THR A 115 7.93 -21.87 2.16
N CYS A 116 9.24 -22.15 2.30
CA CYS A 116 10.30 -21.36 1.69
C CYS A 116 10.25 -21.37 0.15
N GLY A 117 9.95 -22.54 -0.46
CA GLY A 117 9.86 -22.67 -1.91
C GLY A 117 8.70 -21.88 -2.49
N ILE A 118 7.52 -21.97 -1.87
CA ILE A 118 6.34 -21.19 -2.27
C ILE A 118 6.63 -19.69 -2.11
N SER A 119 7.14 -19.25 -0.96
CA SER A 119 7.40 -17.82 -0.71
C SER A 119 8.43 -17.23 -1.67
N ALA A 120 9.53 -17.94 -1.94
CA ALA A 120 10.52 -17.52 -2.93
C ALA A 120 9.92 -17.39 -4.33
N GLY A 121 9.11 -18.37 -4.76
CA GLY A 121 8.41 -18.32 -6.05
C GLY A 121 7.45 -17.14 -6.16
N LEU A 122 6.68 -16.86 -5.10
CA LEU A 122 5.75 -15.73 -5.05
C LEU A 122 6.46 -14.37 -5.07
N ILE A 123 7.58 -14.23 -4.35
CA ILE A 123 8.40 -13.01 -4.37
C ILE A 123 8.95 -12.78 -5.78
N VAL A 124 9.51 -13.81 -6.42
CA VAL A 124 10.02 -13.72 -7.80
C VAL A 124 8.90 -13.30 -8.75
N MET A 125 7.72 -13.92 -8.63
CA MET A 125 6.56 -13.58 -9.44
C MET A 125 6.12 -12.12 -9.23
N LEU A 126 6.03 -11.66 -7.98
CA LEU A 126 5.68 -10.28 -7.65
C LEU A 126 6.66 -9.29 -8.27
N LEU A 127 7.96 -9.55 -8.15
CA LEU A 127 9.01 -8.71 -8.72
C LEU A 127 8.96 -8.70 -10.25
N LEU A 128 8.69 -9.86 -10.89
CA LEU A 128 8.55 -9.97 -12.33
C LEU A 128 7.35 -9.15 -12.84
N LEU A 129 6.17 -9.33 -12.23
CA LEU A 129 4.96 -8.59 -12.58
C LEU A 129 5.18 -7.07 -12.47
N ARG A 130 5.82 -6.61 -11.39
CA ARG A 130 6.16 -5.19 -11.20
C ARG A 130 7.16 -4.68 -12.22
N ARG A 131 8.20 -5.46 -12.54
CA ARG A 131 9.19 -5.10 -13.56
C ARG A 131 8.55 -4.99 -14.95
N LEU A 132 7.69 -5.93 -15.33
CA LEU A 132 6.97 -5.92 -16.61
C LEU A 132 6.03 -4.71 -16.71
N GLY A 133 5.29 -4.39 -15.64
CA GLY A 133 4.45 -3.19 -15.59
C GLY A 133 5.25 -1.89 -15.73
N ALA A 134 6.39 -1.79 -15.04
CA ALA A 134 7.26 -0.61 -15.13
C ALA A 134 7.87 -0.45 -16.54
N GLN A 135 8.25 -1.54 -17.20
CA GLN A 135 8.73 -1.50 -18.59
C GLN A 135 7.63 -1.12 -19.57
N ALA A 136 6.40 -1.62 -19.37
CA ALA A 136 5.24 -1.29 -20.19
C ALA A 136 4.77 0.17 -20.02
N ALA A 137 5.11 0.82 -18.90
CA ALA A 137 4.80 2.22 -18.62
C ALA A 137 5.78 3.21 -19.26
N LYS A 138 6.94 2.77 -19.78
CA LYS A 138 7.88 3.68 -20.44
C LYS A 138 7.26 4.21 -21.75
N PRO A 139 7.24 5.54 -21.97
CA PRO A 139 6.75 6.11 -23.22
C PRO A 139 7.63 5.59 -24.37
N ARG A 140 7.03 4.89 -25.33
CA ARG A 140 7.74 4.53 -26.56
C ARG A 140 7.84 5.76 -27.44
N PRO A 141 9.01 6.08 -28.02
CA PRO A 141 9.11 7.13 -29.02
C PRO A 141 8.15 6.78 -30.16
N SER A 142 7.24 7.69 -30.48
CA SER A 142 6.36 7.55 -31.63
C SER A 142 7.17 7.67 -32.91
N PRO A 143 6.97 6.81 -33.92
CA PRO A 143 7.69 6.87 -35.19
C PRO A 143 7.50 8.20 -35.96
N CYS A 144 6.54 9.05 -35.57
CA CYS A 144 6.37 10.38 -36.14
C CYS A 144 7.48 11.39 -35.77
N ALA A 145 8.27 11.16 -34.71
CA ALA A 145 9.38 12.06 -34.35
C ALA A 145 10.60 11.93 -35.29
N GLU A 146 10.77 10.77 -35.94
CA GLU A 146 11.87 10.53 -36.90
C GLU A 146 11.54 11.04 -38.32
N LEU A 147 10.27 11.18 -38.68
CA LEU A 147 9.89 11.72 -39.99
C LEU A 147 10.04 13.24 -40.09
N SER A 148 9.95 13.98 -38.97
CA SER A 148 10.20 15.43 -38.96
C SER A 148 11.68 15.84 -39.03
N SER A 149 12.61 14.89 -38.83
CA SER A 149 14.05 15.14 -38.98
C SER A 149 14.59 14.78 -40.36
N VAL A 150 13.86 13.98 -41.16
CA VAL A 150 14.30 13.58 -42.52
C VAL A 150 13.81 14.56 -43.60
N SER A 151 12.72 15.29 -43.39
CA SER A 151 12.18 16.23 -44.40
C SER A 151 12.86 17.60 -44.43
N ARG A 152 14.01 17.80 -43.77
CA ARG A 152 14.72 19.09 -43.70
C ARG A 152 15.98 19.17 -44.57
N ALA A 153 16.26 18.16 -45.38
CA ALA A 153 17.51 18.08 -46.15
C ALA A 153 17.41 18.47 -47.64
N ASP A 154 16.20 18.64 -48.20
CA ASP A 154 16.02 19.06 -49.60
C ASP A 154 14.92 20.12 -49.66
N ASP A 155 15.33 21.39 -49.80
CA ASP A 155 14.67 22.41 -50.62
C ASP A 155 15.45 23.72 -50.49
N THR A 156 16.44 23.87 -51.37
CA THR A 156 16.94 25.17 -51.83
C THR A 156 15.87 25.79 -52.74
N ASP A 157 15.25 26.90 -52.31
CA ASP A 157 14.99 28.11 -53.11
C ASP A 157 13.79 28.91 -52.57
N GLY A 158 14.05 30.20 -52.28
CA GLY A 158 13.12 31.31 -52.48
C GLY A 158 11.86 31.44 -51.59
N GLY A 159 11.84 32.49 -50.75
CA GLY A 159 10.61 33.27 -50.53
C GLY A 159 10.10 33.36 -49.08
N LEU A 160 9.88 34.60 -48.65
CA LEU A 160 9.28 34.99 -47.37
C LEU A 160 7.89 34.34 -47.14
N ALA A 161 7.65 33.85 -45.92
CA ALA A 161 6.40 34.07 -45.20
C ALA A 161 6.56 33.77 -43.70
N THR A 162 6.71 34.84 -42.92
CA THR A 162 6.45 34.88 -41.48
C THR A 162 4.94 34.78 -41.23
N VAL A 163 4.47 33.75 -40.54
CA VAL A 163 3.15 33.77 -39.88
C VAL A 163 3.27 33.18 -38.47
N TYR A 164 3.18 34.08 -37.49
CA TYR A 164 2.88 33.81 -36.09
C TYR A 164 1.42 33.33 -36.00
N GLY A 165 1.19 32.13 -35.48
CA GLY A 165 -0.15 31.55 -35.30
C GLY A 165 -0.37 31.06 -33.88
N LYS A 166 -0.96 31.94 -33.06
CA LYS A 166 -1.50 31.68 -31.72
C LYS A 166 -2.73 30.77 -31.85
N GLN A 167 -2.84 29.65 -31.12
CA GLN A 167 -4.12 28.95 -31.01
C GLN A 167 -4.37 28.42 -29.60
N SER A 168 -5.28 29.14 -28.93
CA SER A 168 -5.91 28.85 -27.66
C SER A 168 -7.13 27.97 -27.90
N ASP A 169 -7.35 27.03 -26.98
CA ASP A 169 -8.60 26.32 -26.61
C ASP A 169 -9.78 26.25 -27.59
N SER A 170 -10.15 25.02 -27.96
CA SER A 170 -11.48 24.39 -27.73
C SER A 170 -11.86 23.42 -28.86
N GLY A 171 -12.44 22.28 -28.47
CA GLY A 171 -13.46 21.57 -29.26
C GLY A 171 -13.01 20.71 -30.45
N LEU A 172 -13.05 19.38 -30.25
CA LEU A 172 -13.90 18.50 -31.07
C LEU A 172 -13.86 18.66 -32.62
N SER A 173 -12.71 18.53 -33.29
CA SER A 173 -12.69 18.16 -34.72
C SER A 173 -11.29 17.84 -35.28
N GLU A 174 -10.68 16.70 -34.93
CA GLU A 174 -9.52 16.19 -35.71
C GLU A 174 -9.52 14.66 -35.85
N PHE A 175 -10.70 14.07 -36.06
CA PHE A 175 -10.84 12.65 -36.47
C PHE A 175 -10.84 12.46 -38.00
N GLY A 176 -10.49 13.49 -38.79
CA GLY A 176 -10.80 13.56 -40.22
C GLY A 176 -9.77 13.05 -41.23
N HIS A 177 -8.50 12.83 -40.89
CA HIS A 177 -7.45 12.62 -41.92
C HIS A 177 -6.53 11.40 -41.71
N ILE A 178 -7.07 10.26 -41.27
CA ILE A 178 -6.30 8.99 -41.11
C ILE A 178 -6.61 7.93 -42.20
N TRP A 179 -7.44 8.22 -43.21
CA TRP A 179 -7.84 7.21 -44.23
C TRP A 179 -7.43 7.56 -45.66
N ARG A 180 -6.13 7.77 -45.90
CA ARG A 180 -5.53 7.56 -47.24
C ARG A 180 -4.64 6.31 -47.20
N MET A 181 -5.27 5.15 -47.35
CA MET A 181 -4.58 3.88 -47.58
C MET A 181 -4.12 3.79 -49.04
N GLY A 182 -2.95 4.38 -49.34
CA GLY A 182 -2.11 3.99 -50.46
C GLY A 182 -1.23 2.82 -50.03
N GLY A 183 -1.33 1.69 -50.73
CA GLY A 183 -0.72 0.42 -50.34
C GLY A 183 0.80 0.42 -50.37
N SER A 184 1.41 0.06 -49.25
CA SER A 184 2.63 -0.76 -49.25
C SER A 184 2.45 -1.86 -48.20
N THR A 185 2.82 -3.10 -48.53
CA THR A 185 2.74 -4.27 -47.63
C THR A 185 3.51 -4.06 -46.32
N ARG A 186 4.46 -3.11 -46.30
CA ARG A 186 5.25 -2.73 -45.13
C ARG A 186 4.42 -1.97 -44.07
N SER A 187 3.41 -1.18 -44.48
CA SER A 187 2.60 -0.38 -43.55
C SER A 187 1.59 -1.21 -42.75
N ARG A 188 1.07 -2.30 -43.32
CA ARG A 188 0.14 -3.23 -42.63
C ARG A 188 0.83 -4.03 -41.53
N CYS A 189 2.07 -4.50 -41.74
CA CYS A 189 2.86 -5.18 -40.71
C CYS A 189 3.22 -4.26 -39.54
N ALA A 190 3.60 -3.01 -39.83
CA ALA A 190 3.90 -2.02 -38.79
C ALA A 190 2.68 -1.70 -37.91
N TRP A 191 1.49 -1.62 -38.52
CA TRP A 191 0.24 -1.37 -37.80
C TRP A 191 -0.20 -2.55 -36.92
N CYS A 192 -0.06 -3.78 -37.43
CA CYS A 192 -0.36 -5.00 -36.68
C CYS A 192 0.61 -5.20 -35.50
N MET A 193 1.91 -4.97 -35.71
CA MET A 193 2.91 -4.99 -34.63
C MET A 193 2.67 -3.89 -33.58
N SER A 194 2.19 -2.70 -34.00
CA SER A 194 1.86 -1.60 -33.10
C SER A 194 0.61 -1.87 -32.24
N CYS A 195 -0.40 -2.57 -32.79
CA CYS A 195 -1.60 -2.96 -32.05
C CYS A 195 -1.30 -4.08 -31.04
N SER A 196 -0.56 -5.12 -31.44
CA SER A 196 -0.14 -6.20 -30.54
C SER A 196 0.75 -5.68 -29.40
N CYS A 197 1.66 -4.74 -29.69
CA CYS A 197 2.48 -4.11 -28.66
C CYS A 197 1.68 -3.25 -27.67
N ARG A 198 0.61 -2.58 -28.13
CA ARG A 198 -0.29 -1.81 -27.27
C ARG A 198 -1.17 -2.72 -26.41
N ALA A 199 -1.69 -3.81 -26.98
CA ALA A 199 -2.43 -4.80 -26.22
C ALA A 199 -1.55 -5.42 -25.12
N MET A 200 -0.32 -5.83 -25.46
CA MET A 200 0.64 -6.37 -24.49
C MET A 200 1.01 -5.37 -23.39
N SER A 201 1.14 -4.07 -23.70
CA SER A 201 1.43 -3.06 -22.68
C SER A 201 0.24 -2.74 -21.77
N VAL A 202 -1.00 -2.87 -22.25
CA VAL A 202 -2.21 -2.77 -21.42
C VAL A 202 -2.33 -3.99 -20.50
N VAL A 203 -2.09 -5.19 -21.01
CA VAL A 203 -2.10 -6.43 -20.22
C VAL A 203 -1.00 -6.40 -19.14
N ALA A 204 0.23 -6.01 -19.50
CA ALA A 204 1.32 -5.91 -18.53
C ALA A 204 1.05 -4.87 -17.43
N ARG A 205 0.43 -3.73 -17.77
CA ARG A 205 0.04 -2.69 -16.79
C ARG A 205 -1.09 -3.16 -15.87
N SER A 206 -2.10 -3.81 -16.41
CA SER A 206 -3.21 -4.36 -15.61
C SER A 206 -2.75 -5.52 -14.72
N ALA A 207 -1.88 -6.40 -15.21
CA ALA A 207 -1.27 -7.47 -14.41
C ALA A 207 -0.39 -6.91 -13.28
N ALA A 208 0.37 -5.83 -13.52
CA ALA A 208 1.15 -5.17 -12.49
C ALA A 208 0.27 -4.46 -11.44
N ALA A 209 -0.87 -3.88 -11.86
CA ALA A 209 -1.84 -3.28 -10.94
C ALA A 209 -2.53 -4.34 -10.05
N ALA A 210 -2.81 -5.52 -10.61
CA ALA A 210 -3.39 -6.66 -9.91
C ALA A 210 -2.36 -7.60 -9.24
N ALA A 211 -1.07 -7.22 -9.20
CA ALA A 211 0.01 -8.13 -8.86
C ALA A 211 -0.15 -8.80 -7.48
N ASN A 212 -0.59 -8.05 -6.46
CA ASN A 212 -0.80 -8.60 -5.12
C ASN A 212 -1.91 -9.67 -5.11
N LEU A 213 -3.00 -9.45 -5.85
CA LEU A 213 -4.10 -10.41 -5.95
C LEU A 213 -3.67 -11.66 -6.73
N LEU A 214 -2.93 -11.48 -7.83
CA LEU A 214 -2.36 -12.58 -8.61
C LEU A 214 -1.41 -13.45 -7.76
N VAL A 215 -0.62 -12.83 -6.88
CA VAL A 215 0.25 -13.54 -5.93
C VAL A 215 -0.54 -14.37 -4.94
N LEU A 216 -1.62 -13.83 -4.36
CA LEU A 216 -2.47 -14.58 -3.44
C LEU A 216 -3.15 -15.79 -4.11
N VAL A 217 -3.66 -15.60 -5.34
CA VAL A 217 -4.29 -16.67 -6.12
C VAL A 217 -3.25 -17.74 -6.50
N ALA A 218 -2.07 -17.33 -6.98
CA ALA A 218 -0.99 -18.26 -7.30
C ALA A 218 -0.48 -19.02 -6.08
N GLY A 219 -0.39 -18.37 -4.92
CA GLY A 219 0.01 -19.01 -3.66
C GLY A 219 -0.99 -20.07 -3.23
N SER A 220 -2.29 -19.77 -3.32
CA SER A 220 -3.36 -20.72 -3.02
C SER A 220 -3.35 -21.91 -3.99
N ALA A 221 -3.13 -21.66 -5.28
CA ALA A 221 -2.99 -22.71 -6.29
C ALA A 221 -1.75 -23.59 -6.06
N ALA A 222 -0.60 -22.99 -5.76
CA ALA A 222 0.64 -23.69 -5.46
C ALA A 222 0.50 -24.57 -4.20
N TYR A 223 -0.15 -24.05 -3.15
CA TYR A 223 -0.45 -24.82 -1.95
C TYR A 223 -1.30 -26.06 -2.26
N ARG A 224 -2.38 -25.89 -3.05
CA ARG A 224 -3.25 -27.02 -3.46
C ARG A 224 -2.53 -28.05 -4.33
N ALA A 225 -1.57 -27.62 -5.15
CA ALA A 225 -0.79 -28.52 -6.00
C ALA A 225 0.24 -29.33 -5.20
N ILE A 226 0.84 -28.74 -4.16
CA ILE A 226 1.85 -29.41 -3.32
C ILE A 226 1.18 -30.34 -2.30
N GLY A 227 0.02 -29.96 -1.76
CA GLY A 227 -0.76 -30.80 -0.84
C GLY A 227 -0.09 -31.05 0.52
N ASP A 228 0.97 -30.31 0.86
CA ASP A 228 1.72 -30.47 2.10
C ASP A 228 1.01 -29.76 3.27
N THR A 229 0.64 -30.52 4.29
CA THR A 229 -0.02 -30.03 5.52
C THR A 229 0.92 -29.22 6.42
N SER A 230 2.22 -29.18 6.13
CA SER A 230 3.19 -28.42 6.93
C SER A 230 3.07 -26.90 6.74
N VAL A 231 2.48 -26.43 5.64
CA VAL A 231 2.29 -25.00 5.35
C VAL A 231 1.15 -24.44 6.20
N SER A 232 1.40 -23.34 6.90
CA SER A 232 0.35 -22.66 7.68
C SER A 232 -0.61 -21.89 6.78
N LEU A 233 -1.91 -22.09 7.03
CA LEU A 233 -2.98 -21.33 6.40
C LEU A 233 -3.44 -20.19 7.33
N ILE A 234 -4.02 -19.15 6.76
CA ILE A 234 -4.71 -18.12 7.54
C ILE A 234 -5.89 -18.77 8.27
N SER A 235 -6.17 -18.30 9.49
CA SER A 235 -7.43 -18.61 10.16
C SER A 235 -8.63 -18.19 9.31
N THR A 236 -9.74 -18.91 9.45
CA THR A 236 -10.99 -18.60 8.75
C THR A 236 -11.38 -17.14 8.94
N LEU A 237 -11.54 -16.42 7.83
CA LEU A 237 -11.96 -15.03 7.83
C LEU A 237 -13.40 -14.95 8.33
N GLU A 238 -13.60 -14.40 9.52
CA GLU A 238 -14.94 -14.07 10.00
C GLU A 238 -15.52 -12.93 9.18
N THR A 239 -16.84 -12.99 8.93
CA THR A 239 -17.55 -11.90 8.26
C THR A 239 -17.45 -10.63 9.10
N PRO A 240 -17.15 -9.46 8.51
CA PRO A 240 -16.97 -8.24 9.27
C PRO A 240 -18.30 -7.85 9.93
N SER A 241 -18.25 -7.63 11.24
CA SER A 241 -19.37 -7.09 12.00
C SER A 241 -19.20 -5.58 12.14
N PHE A 242 -20.22 -4.83 11.72
CA PHE A 242 -20.30 -3.38 11.92
C PHE A 242 -21.04 -3.00 13.21
N ALA A 243 -21.36 -3.98 14.05
CA ALA A 243 -21.98 -3.69 15.33
C ALA A 243 -21.04 -2.82 16.17
N PRO A 244 -21.52 -1.72 16.76
CA PRO A 244 -20.70 -0.89 17.62
C PRO A 244 -20.20 -1.75 18.80
N ARG A 245 -18.88 -1.79 18.98
CA ARG A 245 -18.19 -2.48 20.06
C ARG A 245 -17.62 -1.45 21.01
N LEU A 246 -18.42 -1.01 21.98
CA LEU A 246 -17.96 -0.14 23.05
C LEU A 246 -16.97 -0.92 23.93
N GLN A 247 -15.74 -0.43 24.05
CA GLN A 247 -14.75 -1.06 24.93
C GLN A 247 -15.05 -0.73 26.40
N ALA A 248 -14.84 -1.70 27.29
CA ALA A 248 -14.87 -1.44 28.72
C ALA A 248 -13.66 -0.56 29.12
N VAL A 249 -13.93 0.72 29.33
CA VAL A 249 -12.90 1.70 29.72
C VAL A 249 -12.72 1.65 31.24
N THR A 250 -11.65 1.02 31.70
CA THR A 250 -11.19 1.12 33.09
C THR A 250 -9.88 1.88 33.16
N PHE A 251 -9.66 2.58 34.27
CA PHE A 251 -8.42 3.35 34.48
C PHE A 251 -7.17 2.45 34.41
N GLU A 252 -7.27 1.23 34.93
CA GLU A 252 -6.20 0.22 34.85
C GLU A 252 -5.84 -0.12 33.40
N LYS A 253 -6.84 -0.40 32.55
CA LYS A 253 -6.63 -0.71 31.13
C LYS A 253 -6.06 0.50 30.37
N ILE A 254 -6.54 1.72 30.68
CA ILE A 254 -5.99 2.95 30.11
C ILE A 254 -4.52 3.10 30.50
N ALA A 255 -4.18 2.99 31.78
CA ALA A 255 -2.82 3.15 32.27
C ALA A 255 -1.86 2.10 31.67
N ALA A 256 -2.34 0.87 31.46
CA ALA A 256 -1.58 -0.21 30.84
C ALA A 256 -1.31 0.05 29.34
N LEU A 257 -2.28 0.58 28.60
CA LEU A 257 -2.15 0.81 27.15
C LEU A 257 -1.60 2.20 26.78
N ALA A 258 -1.69 3.18 27.69
CA ALA A 258 -1.31 4.56 27.42
C ALA A 258 0.12 4.74 26.88
N PRO A 259 1.17 4.09 27.44
CA PRO A 259 2.52 4.23 26.91
C PRO A 259 2.65 3.78 25.45
N SER A 260 2.04 2.65 25.11
CA SER A 260 2.03 2.11 23.75
C SER A 260 1.17 2.95 22.81
N ALA A 261 0.05 3.50 23.29
CA ALA A 261 -0.81 4.39 22.51
C ALA A 261 -0.09 5.72 22.17
N VAL A 262 0.63 6.31 23.12
CA VAL A 262 1.47 7.50 22.89
C VAL A 262 2.56 7.19 21.85
N LEU A 263 3.22 6.03 21.97
CA LEU A 263 4.22 5.60 20.98
C LEU A 263 3.59 5.44 19.59
N MET A 264 2.43 4.78 19.48
CA MET A 264 1.73 4.61 18.20
C MET A 264 1.28 5.94 17.61
N ALA A 265 0.80 6.87 18.44
CA ALA A 265 0.44 8.21 18.01
C ALA A 265 1.66 8.96 17.43
N PHE A 266 2.81 8.84 18.09
CA PHE A 266 4.07 9.39 17.61
C PHE A 266 4.54 8.74 16.29
N LEU A 267 4.46 7.41 16.18
CA LEU A 267 4.80 6.69 14.96
C LEU A 267 3.89 7.08 13.78
N SER A 268 2.60 7.30 14.05
CA SER A 268 1.62 7.77 13.06
C SER A 268 1.92 9.19 12.61
N LEU A 269 2.29 10.10 13.54
CA LEU A 269 2.75 11.46 13.20
C LEU A 269 3.99 11.44 12.31
N GLY A 270 5.00 10.61 12.65
CA GLY A 270 6.19 10.47 11.82
C GLY A 270 5.88 9.92 10.42
N SER A 271 4.88 9.04 10.29
CA SER A 271 4.42 8.56 8.97
C SER A 271 3.69 9.66 8.21
N HIS A 272 2.83 10.44 8.87
CA HIS A 272 2.17 11.60 8.28
C HIS A 272 3.17 12.57 7.62
N LEU A 273 4.22 12.96 8.36
CA LEU A 273 5.25 13.88 7.84
C LEU A 273 5.93 13.36 6.56
N ILE A 274 6.28 12.07 6.55
CA ILE A 274 6.92 11.43 5.39
C ILE A 274 5.97 11.40 4.18
N VAL A 275 4.69 11.08 4.41
CA VAL A 275 3.69 11.03 3.34
C VAL A 275 3.46 12.41 2.75
N VAL A 276 3.27 13.41 3.61
CA VAL A 276 3.09 14.80 3.18
C VAL A 276 4.28 15.26 2.36
N GLU A 277 5.50 15.11 2.87
CA GLU A 277 6.71 15.55 2.16
C GLU A 277 6.87 14.89 0.79
N ARG A 278 6.48 13.61 0.68
CA ARG A 278 6.64 12.85 -0.57
C ARG A 278 5.53 13.12 -1.59
N VAL A 279 4.34 13.51 -1.14
CA VAL A 279 3.15 13.63 -1.99
C VAL A 279 2.81 15.10 -2.30
N ARG A 280 3.10 16.03 -1.39
CA ARG A 280 2.76 17.45 -1.52
C ARG A 280 3.30 18.04 -2.83
N ARG A 281 2.45 18.77 -3.56
CA ARG A 281 2.84 19.62 -4.70
C ARG A 281 3.16 21.05 -4.20
N PRO A 282 3.94 21.86 -4.93
CA PRO A 282 4.27 23.22 -4.51
C PRO A 282 3.04 24.09 -4.19
N CYS A 283 1.92 23.87 -4.88
CA CYS A 283 0.66 24.61 -4.68
C CYS A 283 -0.23 24.05 -3.55
N ASP A 284 0.14 22.91 -2.94
CA ASP A 284 -0.67 22.27 -1.91
C ASP A 284 -0.47 22.95 -0.56
N HIS A 285 -1.60 23.36 0.02
CA HIS A 285 -1.69 23.88 1.37
C HIS A 285 -2.03 22.72 2.31
N VAL A 286 -1.08 22.33 3.16
CA VAL A 286 -1.24 21.25 4.14
C VAL A 286 -1.19 21.87 5.52
N GLY A 287 -2.31 21.82 6.24
CA GLY A 287 -2.41 22.33 7.60
C GLY A 287 -2.20 21.20 8.61
N ALA A 288 -1.09 21.20 9.33
CA ALA A 288 -0.72 20.11 10.24
C ALA A 288 -1.78 19.83 11.31
N ARG A 289 -2.40 20.89 11.87
CA ARG A 289 -3.54 20.78 12.80
C ARG A 289 -4.73 20.03 12.20
N ARG A 290 -5.15 20.39 10.99
CA ARG A 290 -6.29 19.77 10.31
C ARG A 290 -6.04 18.30 10.02
N GLU A 291 -4.83 17.97 9.56
CA GLU A 291 -4.45 16.58 9.28
C GLU A 291 -4.42 15.73 10.55
N LEU A 292 -3.90 16.26 11.66
CA LEU A 292 -3.89 15.52 12.93
C LEU A 292 -5.29 15.31 13.50
N LEU A 293 -6.16 16.32 13.40
CA LEU A 293 -7.58 16.16 13.77
C LEU A 293 -8.25 15.10 12.89
N ALA A 294 -7.95 15.04 11.60
CA ALA A 294 -8.51 14.05 10.69
C ALA A 294 -8.01 12.62 10.99
N ILE A 295 -6.70 12.45 11.24
CA ILE A 295 -6.12 11.16 11.65
C ILE A 295 -6.71 10.69 12.98
N GLY A 296 -6.83 11.61 13.94
CA GLY A 296 -7.43 11.34 15.25
C GLY A 296 -8.90 10.93 15.13
N ALA A 297 -9.70 11.69 14.39
CA ALA A 297 -11.10 11.37 14.12
C ALA A 297 -11.26 10.01 13.41
N GLY A 298 -10.38 9.68 12.46
CA GLY A 298 -10.37 8.37 11.81
C GLY A 298 -10.10 7.22 12.78
N SER A 299 -9.19 7.40 13.74
CA SER A 299 -8.88 6.38 14.75
C SER A 299 -10.00 6.24 15.78
N LEU A 300 -10.63 7.35 16.18
CA LEU A 300 -11.83 7.33 17.03
C LEU A 300 -12.99 6.62 16.32
N GLY A 301 -13.17 6.86 15.02
CA GLY A 301 -14.16 6.14 14.21
C GLY A 301 -13.89 4.64 14.14
N ALA A 302 -12.62 4.24 13.97
CA ALA A 302 -12.22 2.83 14.01
C ALA A 302 -12.48 2.17 15.37
N ALA A 303 -12.26 2.91 16.47
CA ALA A 303 -12.52 2.42 17.82
C ALA A 303 -13.98 1.98 18.01
N VAL A 304 -14.95 2.68 17.42
CA VAL A 304 -16.39 2.33 17.57
C VAL A 304 -16.69 0.91 17.09
N CYS A 305 -15.96 0.40 16.10
CA CYS A 305 -16.17 -0.95 15.57
C CYS A 305 -15.18 -1.99 16.13
N GLY A 306 -14.35 -1.64 17.12
CA GLY A 306 -13.24 -2.48 17.58
C GLY A 306 -12.10 -2.61 16.57
N GLY A 307 -11.95 -1.61 15.70
CA GLY A 307 -10.86 -1.53 14.72
C GLY A 307 -9.55 -1.03 15.33
N MET A 308 -8.47 -1.15 14.56
CA MET A 308 -7.13 -0.67 14.94
C MET A 308 -6.96 0.84 14.65
N PRO A 309 -5.99 1.51 15.30
CA PRO A 309 -5.65 2.90 14.98
C PRO A 309 -5.26 3.07 13.51
N VAL A 310 -5.66 4.18 12.89
CA VAL A 310 -5.35 4.47 11.49
C VAL A 310 -4.15 5.41 11.36
N MET A 311 -3.45 5.32 10.24
CA MET A 311 -2.37 6.24 9.89
C MET A 311 -2.31 6.52 8.38
N PRO A 312 -1.65 7.60 7.96
CA PRO A 312 -1.39 7.85 6.55
C PRO A 312 -0.49 6.77 5.94
N ASN A 313 -0.91 6.19 4.82
CA ASN A 313 -0.11 5.21 4.08
C ASN A 313 0.47 5.84 2.81
N LEU A 314 1.80 5.81 2.69
CA LEU A 314 2.53 6.39 1.56
C LEU A 314 2.14 5.76 0.23
N ALA A 315 2.09 4.43 0.16
CA ALA A 315 1.91 3.72 -1.10
C ALA A 315 0.53 3.98 -1.71
N THR A 316 -0.52 3.92 -0.88
CA THR A 316 -1.90 4.17 -1.32
C THR A 316 -2.17 5.65 -1.56
N THR A 317 -1.58 6.54 -0.77
CA THR A 317 -1.68 7.98 -1.03
C THR A 317 -0.99 8.35 -2.35
N GLN A 318 0.14 7.72 -2.69
CA GLN A 318 0.79 7.92 -3.99
C GLN A 318 -0.04 7.40 -5.16
N SER A 319 -0.66 6.21 -5.03
CA SER A 319 -1.48 5.66 -6.11
C SER A 319 -2.77 6.43 -6.35
N LEU A 320 -3.30 7.09 -5.31
CA LEU A 320 -4.53 7.89 -5.38
C LEU A 320 -4.26 9.38 -5.64
N LYS A 321 -2.99 9.79 -5.76
CA LYS A 321 -2.58 11.19 -5.89
C LYS A 321 -3.23 11.90 -7.09
N ASP A 322 -3.45 11.16 -8.16
CA ASP A 322 -4.04 11.68 -9.41
C ASP A 322 -5.54 11.36 -9.52
N CYS A 323 -6.13 10.70 -8.52
CA CYS A 323 -7.57 10.48 -8.43
C CYS A 323 -8.29 11.74 -7.90
N ALA A 324 -9.63 11.76 -8.00
CA ALA A 324 -10.50 12.88 -7.65
C ALA A 324 -10.59 13.17 -6.12
N GLY A 325 -9.44 13.40 -5.47
CA GLY A 325 -9.35 13.74 -4.05
C GLY A 325 -10.05 12.74 -3.15
N ALA A 326 -10.99 13.21 -2.33
CA ALA A 326 -11.73 12.40 -1.35
C ALA A 326 -12.43 11.18 -1.96
N LEU A 327 -12.88 11.24 -3.21
CA LEU A 327 -13.50 10.10 -3.89
C LEU A 327 -12.53 8.94 -4.09
N GLY A 328 -11.24 9.23 -4.29
CA GLY A 328 -10.20 8.19 -4.37
C GLY A 328 -9.99 7.47 -3.04
N ALA A 329 -9.95 8.22 -1.93
CA ALA A 329 -9.82 7.65 -0.59
C ALA A 329 -11.03 6.78 -0.19
N ILE A 330 -12.25 7.28 -0.45
CA ILE A 330 -13.49 6.54 -0.21
C ILE A 330 -13.56 5.29 -1.10
N GLY A 331 -13.24 5.43 -2.38
CA GLY A 331 -13.21 4.30 -3.32
C GLY A 331 -12.22 3.22 -2.89
N ASN A 332 -11.06 3.61 -2.38
CA ASN A 332 -10.08 2.66 -1.83
C ASN A 332 -10.60 1.92 -0.59
N ALA A 333 -11.24 2.63 0.34
CA ALA A 333 -11.84 2.01 1.53
C ALA A 333 -12.98 1.06 1.17
N ALA A 334 -13.88 1.49 0.28
CA ALA A 334 -14.98 0.66 -0.23
C ALA A 334 -14.47 -0.57 -1.00
N GLY A 335 -13.42 -0.41 -1.80
CA GLY A 335 -12.78 -1.51 -2.53
C GLY A 335 -12.17 -2.55 -1.60
N HIS A 336 -11.47 -2.13 -0.53
CA HIS A 336 -10.97 -3.05 0.49
C HIS A 336 -12.09 -3.79 1.21
N LEU A 337 -13.16 -3.09 1.57
CA LEU A 337 -14.31 -3.71 2.22
C LEU A 337 -14.99 -4.74 1.31
N ALA A 338 -15.22 -4.40 0.05
CA ALA A 338 -15.80 -5.30 -0.94
C ALA A 338 -14.90 -6.53 -1.16
N ALA A 339 -13.58 -6.34 -1.27
CA ALA A 339 -12.63 -7.44 -1.40
C ALA A 339 -12.66 -8.37 -0.17
N PHE A 340 -12.74 -7.82 1.04
CA PHE A 340 -12.82 -8.61 2.27
C PHE A 340 -14.13 -9.40 2.36
N MET A 341 -15.27 -8.76 2.05
CA MET A 341 -16.57 -9.43 1.99
C MET A 341 -16.57 -10.59 0.99
N LEU A 342 -15.99 -10.36 -0.20
CA LEU A 342 -15.83 -11.40 -1.21
C LEU A 342 -14.97 -12.54 -0.66
N ALA A 343 -13.79 -12.25 -0.10
CA ALA A 343 -12.87 -13.25 0.44
C ALA A 343 -13.51 -14.08 1.58
N ALA A 344 -14.31 -13.47 2.44
CA ALA A 344 -15.02 -14.16 3.51
C ALA A 344 -16.07 -15.15 2.98
N GLN A 345 -16.70 -14.84 1.84
CA GLN A 345 -17.81 -15.62 1.29
C GLN A 345 -17.39 -16.77 0.37
N PHE A 346 -16.18 -16.73 -0.20
CA PHE A 346 -15.66 -17.82 -1.05
C PHE A 346 -14.71 -18.74 -0.27
N PRO A 347 -15.09 -20.02 -0.01
CA PRO A 347 -14.24 -20.98 0.69
C PRO A 347 -12.89 -21.22 0.00
N ALA A 348 -12.85 -21.08 -1.33
CA ALA A 348 -11.62 -21.18 -2.11
C ALA A 348 -10.61 -20.06 -1.79
N LEU A 349 -11.07 -18.91 -1.31
CA LEU A 349 -10.23 -17.78 -0.86
C LEU A 349 -9.85 -17.87 0.63
N GLN A 350 -10.33 -18.90 1.35
CA GLN A 350 -9.92 -19.16 2.74
C GLN A 350 -8.67 -20.04 2.84
N GLN A 351 -8.27 -20.73 1.76
CA GLN A 351 -7.07 -21.58 1.71
C GLN A 351 -5.82 -20.80 1.28
N VAL A 352 -5.64 -19.59 1.80
CA VAL A 352 -4.47 -18.78 1.49
C VAL A 352 -3.34 -19.18 2.45
N PRO A 353 -2.16 -19.57 1.94
CA PRO A 353 -1.02 -19.84 2.80
C PRO A 353 -0.47 -18.53 3.38
N SER A 354 -0.11 -18.53 4.66
CA SER A 354 0.40 -17.35 5.37
C SER A 354 1.64 -16.76 4.70
N CYS A 355 2.43 -17.59 4.02
CA CYS A 355 3.62 -17.18 3.28
C CYS A 355 3.32 -16.38 2.00
N ALA A 356 2.08 -16.36 1.51
CA ALA A 356 1.67 -15.50 0.40
C ALA A 356 1.37 -14.06 0.83
N ILE A 357 1.16 -13.82 2.13
CA ILE A 357 0.94 -12.50 2.70
C ILE A 357 2.26 -11.84 3.15
N GLY A 358 3.16 -12.64 3.73
CA GLY A 358 4.48 -12.20 4.20
C GLY A 358 5.37 -11.71 3.07
#